data_AF-A0A7K9MTD9-F1
#
_entry.id   AF-A0A7K9MTD9-F1
#
_cell.length_a   1.000
_cell.length_b   1.000
_cell.length_c   1.000
_cell.angle_alpha   90.00
_cell.angle_beta   90.00
_cell.angle_gamma   90.00
#
_symmetry.space_group_name_H-M   'P 1'
#
loop_
_entity.id
_entity.type
_entity.pdbx_description
1 polymer ?
#
loop_
_entity_poly.entity_id
_entity_poly.type
_entity_poly.pdbx_seq_one_letter_code
_entity_poly.pdbx_strand_id
1 'polypeptide(L)'
;SGYGHTVPLSDGGKAFCVIYSVIGIPFTLLFLTAVVQRIIVYVTRRPVLYFHIRWGFSKQVVAIIHAIVLGFITVSLFFLIPAAIFSVLEDNWNFLESFYFCFISLSTIGLGDYVPGEGYNQKFRELYKIGITCYLLLGLIAMLVVLETFCELHELKKFRKLFYVKKDKEEDQMHIMEHDQLSFSSISDQAASMKDDQKANEPFVTSQSPTSNDSSLNN
;
A
#
# COMPACT_ATOMS: atom_id res chain seq x y z
N SER A 1 2.33 7.83 16.45
CA SER A 1 1.61 6.56 16.62
C SER A 1 0.42 6.76 17.55
N GLY A 2 -0.70 6.11 17.26
CA GLY A 2 -1.93 6.20 18.05
C GLY A 2 -2.06 5.05 19.03
N TYR A 3 -1.23 5.03 20.08
CA TYR A 3 -1.09 3.90 21.00
C TYR A 3 -2.36 3.50 21.79
N GLY A 4 -3.42 4.31 21.79
CA GLY A 4 -4.69 3.96 22.46
C GLY A 4 -4.68 3.95 24.00
N HIS A 5 -3.52 4.02 24.66
CA HIS A 5 -3.43 4.10 26.12
C HIS A 5 -4.01 5.40 26.72
N THR A 6 -4.00 6.50 25.95
CA THR A 6 -4.66 7.76 26.29
C THR A 6 -5.66 8.14 25.21
N VAL A 7 -6.95 8.17 25.54
CA VAL A 7 -8.04 8.46 24.59
C VAL A 7 -8.98 9.55 25.11
N PRO A 8 -9.60 10.36 24.23
CA PRO A 8 -10.58 11.34 24.64
C PRO A 8 -11.85 10.65 25.18
N LEU A 9 -12.19 10.93 26.44
CA LEU A 9 -13.36 10.34 27.09
C LEU A 9 -14.65 11.13 26.82
N SER A 10 -14.56 12.47 26.74
CA SER A 10 -15.71 13.35 26.52
C SER A 10 -16.13 13.41 25.05
N ASP A 11 -17.42 13.59 24.79
CA ASP A 11 -17.92 13.67 23.40
C ASP A 11 -17.38 14.89 22.65
N GLY A 12 -17.19 16.02 23.34
CA GLY A 12 -16.49 17.19 22.79
C GLY A 12 -15.02 16.88 22.46
N GLY A 13 -14.32 16.14 23.32
CA GLY A 13 -12.93 15.72 23.08
C GLY A 13 -12.81 14.76 21.89
N LYS A 14 -13.77 13.84 21.72
CA LYS A 14 -13.85 12.95 20.55
C LYS A 14 -14.08 13.75 19.26
N ALA A 15 -15.04 14.67 19.25
CA ALA A 15 -15.31 15.52 18.09
C ALA A 15 -14.10 16.37 17.70
N PHE A 16 -13.43 16.98 18.69
CA PHE A 16 -12.18 17.72 18.47
C PHE A 16 -11.09 16.83 17.86
N CYS A 17 -10.90 15.61 18.40
CA CYS A 17 -9.91 14.65 17.89
C CYS A 17 -10.15 14.29 16.42
N VAL A 18 -11.41 14.13 16.00
CA VAL A 18 -11.77 13.87 14.61
C VAL A 18 -11.36 15.04 13.72
N ILE A 19 -11.75 16.27 14.07
CA ILE A 19 -11.43 17.47 13.29
C ILE A 19 -9.91 17.67 13.21
N TYR A 20 -9.22 17.51 14.34
CA TYR A 20 -7.76 17.60 14.42
C TYR A 20 -7.07 16.57 13.50
N SER A 21 -7.56 15.34 13.46
CA SER A 21 -6.98 14.27 12.64
C SER A 21 -7.20 14.52 11.15
N VAL A 22 -8.40 14.98 10.76
CA VAL A 22 -8.74 15.27 9.35
C VAL A 22 -7.82 16.35 8.76
N ILE A 23 -7.44 17.36 9.55
CA ILE A 23 -6.54 18.44 9.09
C ILE A 23 -5.07 18.05 9.30
N GLY A 24 -4.75 17.44 10.44
CA GLY A 24 -3.39 17.13 10.87
C GLY A 24 -2.74 16.00 10.07
N ILE A 25 -3.48 14.95 9.70
CA ILE A 25 -2.92 13.84 8.93
C ILE A 25 -2.43 14.30 7.55
N PRO A 26 -3.22 15.00 6.71
CA PRO A 26 -2.74 15.53 5.44
C PRO A 26 -1.54 16.48 5.61
N PHE A 27 -1.59 17.36 6.61
CA PHE A 27 -0.50 18.29 6.90
C PHE A 27 0.80 17.55 7.28
N THR A 28 0.71 16.56 8.17
CA THR A 28 1.87 15.76 8.59
C THR A 28 2.42 14.91 7.45
N LEU A 29 1.58 14.34 6.59
CA LEU A 29 2.03 13.60 5.40
C LEU A 29 2.77 14.51 4.42
N LEU A 30 2.25 15.71 4.16
CA LEU A 30 2.91 16.69 3.29
C LEU A 30 4.25 17.14 3.88
N PHE A 31 4.28 17.44 5.18
CA PHE A 31 5.50 17.80 5.88
C PHE A 31 6.54 16.67 5.83
N LEU A 32 6.17 15.44 6.19
CA LEU A 32 7.05 14.28 6.16
C LEU A 32 7.59 14.04 4.75
N THR A 33 6.74 14.11 3.73
CA THR A 33 7.15 13.94 2.34
C THR A 33 8.18 15.01 1.94
N ALA A 34 7.91 16.28 2.23
CA ALA A 34 8.83 17.37 1.90
C ALA A 34 10.19 17.21 2.59
N VAL A 35 10.20 16.80 3.87
CA VAL A 35 11.41 16.56 4.65
C VAL A 35 12.19 15.37 4.09
N VAL A 36 11.52 14.23 3.86
CA VAL A 36 12.14 13.01 3.30
C VAL A 36 12.75 13.28 1.93
N GLN A 37 12.03 13.98 1.04
CA GLN A 37 12.52 14.35 -0.29
C GLN A 37 13.72 15.30 -0.22
N ARG A 38 13.78 16.19 0.77
CA ARG A 38 14.97 17.03 0.99
C ARG A 38 16.15 16.19 1.50
N ILE A 39 15.92 15.32 2.48
CA ILE A 39 16.98 14.49 3.08
C ILE A 39 17.56 13.50 2.07
N ILE A 40 16.74 12.81 1.29
CA ILE A 40 17.21 11.79 0.33
C ILE A 40 18.14 12.36 -0.75
N VAL A 41 17.96 13.62 -1.13
CA VAL A 41 18.86 14.30 -2.06
C VAL A 41 20.28 14.34 -1.48
N TYR A 42 20.42 14.70 -0.20
CA TYR A 42 21.72 14.79 0.46
C TYR A 42 22.27 13.43 0.88
N VAL A 43 21.42 12.57 1.46
CA VAL A 43 21.84 11.30 2.07
C VAL A 43 22.02 10.19 1.03
N THR A 44 21.26 10.19 -0.07
CA THR A 44 21.31 9.09 -1.06
C THR A 44 21.81 9.58 -2.42
N ARG A 45 21.19 10.60 -3.02
CA ARG A 45 21.48 10.96 -4.42
C ARG A 45 22.89 11.53 -4.61
N ARG A 46 23.33 12.45 -3.72
CA ARG A 46 24.67 13.04 -3.76
C ARG A 46 25.80 12.01 -3.58
N PRO A 47 25.79 11.13 -2.55
CA PRO A 47 26.87 10.16 -2.36
C PRO A 47 26.89 9.09 -3.45
N VAL A 48 25.74 8.56 -3.88
CA VAL A 48 25.69 7.58 -4.97
C VAL A 48 26.26 8.16 -6.26
N LEU A 49 25.92 9.42 -6.58
CA LEU A 49 26.47 10.10 -7.77
C LEU A 49 27.97 10.37 -7.64
N TYR A 50 28.43 10.80 -6.46
CA TYR A 50 29.85 11.04 -6.18
C TYR A 50 30.68 9.76 -6.35
N PHE A 51 30.24 8.65 -5.75
CA PHE A 51 30.93 7.35 -5.85
C PHE A 51 30.96 6.83 -7.29
N HIS A 52 29.84 6.95 -8.03
CA HIS A 52 29.78 6.59 -9.44
C HIS A 52 30.79 7.39 -10.28
N ILE A 53 30.83 8.72 -10.11
CA ILE A 53 31.72 9.59 -10.89
C ILE A 53 33.19 9.36 -10.51
N ARG A 54 33.48 9.18 -9.21
CA ARG A 54 34.85 9.09 -8.71
C ARG A 54 35.51 7.74 -9.00
N TRP A 55 34.76 6.64 -8.90
CA TRP A 55 35.31 5.28 -9.01
C TRP A 55 34.84 4.53 -10.27
N GLY A 56 33.94 5.08 -11.08
CA GLY A 56 33.53 4.47 -12.35
C GLY A 56 32.66 3.21 -12.22
N PHE A 57 32.17 2.89 -11.02
CA PHE A 57 31.26 1.76 -10.79
C PHE A 57 29.88 1.99 -11.43
N SER A 58 29.15 0.92 -11.73
CA SER A 58 27.78 1.04 -12.24
C SER A 58 26.85 1.67 -11.18
N LYS A 59 25.96 2.58 -11.61
CA LYS A 59 25.03 3.29 -10.70
C LYS A 59 24.19 2.33 -9.85
N GLN A 60 23.82 1.19 -10.41
CA GLN A 60 22.97 0.19 -9.75
C GLN A 60 23.68 -0.49 -8.58
N VAL A 61 24.94 -0.93 -8.77
CA VAL A 61 25.70 -1.60 -7.71
C VAL A 61 25.97 -0.63 -6.56
N VAL A 62 26.38 0.60 -6.87
CA VAL A 62 26.61 1.64 -5.85
C VAL A 62 25.33 1.95 -5.08
N ALA A 63 24.19 2.07 -5.76
CA ALA A 63 22.90 2.32 -5.12
C ALA A 63 22.47 1.18 -4.19
N ILE A 64 22.67 -0.08 -4.60
CA ILE A 64 22.37 -1.26 -3.77
C ILE A 64 23.25 -1.30 -2.53
N ILE A 65 24.57 -1.15 -2.70
CA ILE A 65 25.52 -1.12 -1.57
C ILE A 65 25.15 0.03 -0.62
N HIS A 66 24.87 1.21 -1.16
CA HIS A 66 24.45 2.37 -0.36
C HIS A 66 23.16 2.09 0.41
N ALA A 67 22.14 1.51 -0.22
CA ALA A 67 20.87 1.17 0.43
C ALA A 67 21.06 0.15 1.56
N ILE A 68 21.89 -0.88 1.36
CA ILE A 68 22.21 -1.88 2.39
C ILE A 68 22.93 -1.23 3.57
N VAL A 69 23.96 -0.42 3.30
CA VAL A 69 24.72 0.29 4.34
C VAL A 69 23.82 1.25 5.11
N LEU A 70 23.00 2.04 4.41
CA LEU A 70 22.05 2.96 5.02
C LEU A 70 21.03 2.22 5.89
N GLY A 71 20.49 1.09 5.42
CA GLY A 71 19.59 0.23 6.18
C GLY A 71 20.23 -0.30 7.46
N PHE A 72 21.47 -0.79 7.37
CA PHE A 72 22.22 -1.29 8.53
C PHE A 72 22.49 -0.18 9.57
N ILE A 73 22.86 1.02 9.11
CA ILE A 73 23.05 2.20 9.98
C ILE A 73 21.74 2.55 10.68
N THR A 74 20.63 2.62 9.95
CA THR A 74 19.32 2.95 10.52
C THR A 74 18.86 1.90 11.53
N VAL A 75 18.99 0.61 11.23
CA VAL A 75 18.67 -0.46 12.19
C VAL A 75 19.52 -0.33 13.45
N SER A 76 20.81 -0.07 13.31
CA SER A 76 21.69 0.10 14.47
C SER A 76 21.32 1.33 15.31
N LEU A 77 21.09 2.48 14.67
CA LEU A 77 20.89 3.77 15.34
C LEU A 77 19.47 3.97 15.89
N PHE A 78 18.46 3.40 15.24
CA PHE A 78 17.05 3.61 15.60
C PHE A 78 16.37 2.37 16.19
N PHE A 79 16.99 1.18 16.14
CA PHE A 79 16.44 -0.01 16.79
C PHE A 79 17.39 -0.54 17.85
N LEU A 80 18.62 -0.93 17.50
CA LEU A 80 19.51 -1.62 18.44
C LEU A 80 19.97 -0.72 19.60
N ILE A 81 20.46 0.48 19.29
CA ILE A 81 20.91 1.44 20.31
C ILE A 81 19.73 1.89 21.19
N PRO A 82 18.59 2.35 20.65
CA PRO A 82 17.44 2.72 21.48
C PRO A 82 16.88 1.56 22.27
N ALA A 83 16.83 0.34 21.73
CA ALA A 83 16.38 -0.84 22.47
C ALA A 83 17.27 -1.12 23.69
N ALA A 84 18.60 -1.01 23.53
CA ALA A 84 19.52 -1.13 24.64
C ALA A 84 19.29 -0.02 25.70
N ILE A 85 19.09 1.22 25.25
CA ILE A 85 18.79 2.35 26.15
C ILE A 85 17.47 2.12 26.90
N PHE A 86 16.39 1.78 26.21
CA PHE A 86 15.07 1.53 26.82
C PHE A 86 15.10 0.34 27.78
N SER A 87 15.88 -0.71 27.50
CA SER A 87 16.03 -1.84 28.43
C SER A 87 16.75 -1.50 29.73
N VAL A 88 17.43 -0.35 29.78
CA VAL A 88 18.07 0.18 31.00
C VAL A 88 17.21 1.26 31.65
N LEU A 89 16.46 2.04 30.86
CA LEU A 89 15.60 3.10 31.37
C LEU A 89 14.26 2.58 31.93
N GLU A 90 13.72 1.50 31.36
CA GLU A 90 12.46 0.90 31.77
C GLU A 90 12.74 -0.40 32.55
N ASP A 91 12.59 -0.34 33.88
CA ASP A 91 12.97 -1.43 34.81
C ASP A 91 12.29 -2.78 34.51
N ASN A 92 11.10 -2.75 33.91
CA ASN A 92 10.31 -3.95 33.61
C ASN A 92 10.50 -4.46 32.17
N TRP A 93 11.39 -3.84 31.38
CA TRP A 93 11.56 -4.19 29.98
C TRP A 93 12.90 -4.89 29.76
N ASN A 94 12.86 -6.07 29.16
CA ASN A 94 14.05 -6.69 28.61
C ASN A 94 14.41 -6.08 27.23
N PHE A 95 15.56 -6.47 26.68
CA PHE A 95 16.02 -5.98 25.38
C PHE A 95 15.05 -6.32 24.24
N LEU A 96 14.44 -7.51 24.25
CA LEU A 96 13.49 -7.92 23.21
C LEU A 96 12.22 -7.09 23.24
N GLU A 97 11.68 -6.81 24.43
CA GLU A 97 10.52 -5.94 24.63
C GLU A 97 10.82 -4.50 24.19
N SER A 98 12.02 -4.01 24.51
CA SER A 98 12.48 -2.69 24.09
C SER A 98 12.66 -2.60 22.56
N PHE A 99 13.22 -3.64 21.93
CA PHE A 99 13.35 -3.73 20.48
C PHE A 99 11.98 -3.84 19.81
N TYR A 100 11.08 -4.64 20.37
CA TYR A 100 9.71 -4.78 19.93
C TYR A 100 8.97 -3.44 19.99
N PHE A 101 9.11 -2.69 21.09
CA PHE A 101 8.61 -1.31 21.22
C PHE A 101 9.13 -0.42 20.07
N CYS A 102 10.44 -0.40 19.81
CA CYS A 102 11.00 0.38 18.69
C CYS A 102 10.36 -0.02 17.36
N PHE A 103 10.18 -1.32 17.12
CA PHE A 103 9.57 -1.84 15.90
C PHE A 103 8.12 -1.43 15.74
N ILE A 104 7.24 -1.72 16.70
CA ILE A 104 5.80 -1.38 16.59
C ILE A 104 5.59 0.13 16.50
N SER A 105 6.48 0.91 17.09
CA SER A 105 6.39 2.37 17.13
C SER A 105 6.82 3.01 15.82
N LEU A 106 7.98 2.63 15.29
CA LEU A 106 8.55 3.19 14.06
C LEU A 106 7.92 2.63 12.78
N SER A 107 7.33 1.42 12.84
CA SER A 107 6.44 0.90 11.80
C SER A 107 5.06 1.54 11.82
N THR A 108 4.78 2.40 12.81
CA THR A 108 3.49 3.07 13.03
C THR A 108 2.31 2.16 13.33
N ILE A 109 2.55 0.87 13.63
CA ILE A 109 1.51 -0.07 14.09
C ILE A 109 0.92 0.42 15.42
N GLY A 110 1.79 0.72 16.39
CA GLY A 110 1.43 1.39 17.64
C GLY A 110 0.41 0.65 18.51
N LEU A 111 0.67 -0.62 18.83
CA LEU A 111 -0.23 -1.45 19.66
C LEU A 111 -0.48 -0.88 21.06
N GLY A 112 0.52 -0.24 21.67
CA GLY A 112 0.38 0.44 22.96
C GLY A 112 0.43 -0.46 24.19
N ASP A 113 0.76 -1.73 23.99
CA ASP A 113 1.12 -2.70 25.04
C ASP A 113 2.42 -2.32 25.75
N TYR A 114 3.37 -1.72 25.02
CA TYR A 114 4.59 -1.14 25.55
C TYR A 114 4.63 0.37 25.25
N VAL A 115 4.62 1.20 26.30
CA VAL A 115 4.76 2.65 26.20
C VAL A 115 5.77 3.14 27.25
N PRO A 116 6.90 3.75 26.85
CA PRO A 116 7.89 4.23 27.79
C PRO A 116 7.39 5.49 28.51
N GLY A 117 7.84 5.70 29.73
CA GLY A 117 7.49 6.90 30.50
C GLY A 117 6.20 6.80 31.32
N GLU A 118 5.70 5.59 31.54
CA GLU A 118 4.48 5.33 32.33
C GLU A 118 4.77 4.86 33.77
N GLY A 119 6.05 4.73 34.17
CA GLY A 119 6.43 4.40 35.54
C GLY A 119 6.05 5.48 36.56
N TYR A 120 5.50 5.08 37.71
CA TYR A 120 4.99 5.99 38.76
C TYR A 120 6.04 6.92 39.40
N ASN A 121 7.33 6.57 39.38
CA ASN A 121 8.41 7.28 40.11
C ASN A 121 9.56 7.80 39.23
N GLN A 122 9.30 8.11 37.95
CA GLN A 122 10.34 8.63 37.06
C GLN A 122 10.57 10.14 37.25
N LYS A 123 11.77 10.52 37.71
CA LYS A 123 12.21 11.93 37.73
C LYS A 123 12.35 12.43 36.28
N PHE A 124 11.93 13.67 36.01
CA PHE A 124 11.97 14.29 34.67
C PHE A 124 11.08 13.64 33.59
N ARG A 125 9.96 13.02 33.98
CA ARG A 125 9.00 12.37 33.07
C ARG A 125 8.60 13.22 31.86
N GLU A 126 8.36 14.52 32.04
CA GLU A 126 7.97 15.41 30.94
C GLU A 126 9.07 15.53 29.87
N LEU A 127 10.33 15.72 30.29
CA LEU A 127 11.46 15.80 29.37
C LEU A 127 11.68 14.47 28.65
N TYR A 128 11.50 13.36 29.36
CA TYR A 128 11.61 12.02 28.78
C TYR A 128 10.53 11.79 27.71
N LYS A 129 9.27 12.16 27.97
CA LYS A 129 8.18 12.08 26.98
C LYS A 129 8.42 12.95 25.75
N ILE A 130 8.94 14.15 25.92
CA ILE A 130 9.37 15.00 24.80
C ILE A 130 10.48 14.31 24.01
N GLY A 131 11.48 13.76 24.71
CA GLY A 131 12.57 12.99 24.10
C GLY A 131 12.08 11.80 23.27
N ILE A 132 11.15 11.01 23.80
CA ILE A 132 10.50 9.90 23.09
C ILE A 132 9.76 10.42 21.85
N THR A 133 9.03 11.53 21.96
CA THR A 133 8.31 12.12 20.83
C THR A 133 9.27 12.55 19.71
N CYS A 134 10.40 13.20 20.07
CA CYS A 134 11.45 13.54 19.12
C CYS A 134 12.09 12.31 18.47
N TYR A 135 12.37 11.27 19.27
CA TYR A 135 12.89 9.99 18.80
C TYR A 135 11.93 9.35 17.78
N LEU A 136 10.64 9.26 18.09
CA LEU A 136 9.64 8.67 17.20
C LEU A 136 9.51 9.45 15.90
N LEU A 137 9.52 10.79 15.96
CA LEU A 137 9.47 11.62 14.77
C LEU A 137 10.72 11.44 13.88
N LEU A 138 11.91 11.49 14.48
CA LEU A 138 13.17 11.35 13.75
C LEU A 138 13.35 9.93 13.19
N GLY A 139 13.01 8.91 13.97
CA GLY A 139 13.05 7.51 13.55
C GLY A 139 12.06 7.23 12.43
N LEU A 140 10.85 7.82 12.47
CA LEU A 140 9.89 7.71 11.37
C LEU A 140 10.46 8.33 10.08
N ILE A 141 11.05 9.52 10.16
CA ILE A 141 11.70 10.16 9.02
C ILE A 141 12.84 9.28 8.48
N ALA A 142 13.68 8.70 9.35
CA ALA A 142 14.77 7.81 8.96
C ALA A 142 14.24 6.54 8.25
N MET A 143 13.19 5.92 8.79
CA MET A 143 12.54 4.76 8.17
C MET A 143 11.95 5.10 6.81
N LEU A 144 11.30 6.26 6.66
CA LEU A 144 10.78 6.72 5.37
C LEU A 144 11.89 7.00 4.36
N VAL A 145 13.03 7.57 4.79
CA VAL A 145 14.20 7.78 3.91
C VAL A 145 14.80 6.45 3.44
N VAL A 146 14.91 5.47 4.33
CA VAL A 146 15.37 4.12 3.97
C VAL A 146 14.40 3.47 2.99
N LEU A 147 13.09 3.49 3.31
CA LEU A 147 12.05 2.94 2.45
C LEU A 147 12.07 3.58 1.06
N GLU A 148 12.11 4.92 0.98
CA GLU A 148 12.18 5.65 -0.28
C GLU A 148 13.47 5.30 -1.04
N THR A 149 14.60 5.17 -0.35
CA THR A 149 15.88 4.74 -0.94
C THR A 149 15.79 3.34 -1.55
N PHE A 150 15.16 2.38 -0.86
CA PHE A 150 14.90 1.06 -1.42
C PHE A 150 13.93 1.15 -2.62
N CYS A 151 12.84 1.91 -2.49
CA CYS A 151 11.87 2.14 -3.56
C CYS A 151 12.48 2.83 -4.80
N GLU A 152 13.57 3.59 -4.65
CA GLU A 152 14.31 4.20 -5.76
C GLU A 152 15.16 3.19 -6.54
N LEU A 153 15.47 2.01 -5.96
CA LEU A 153 16.26 0.97 -6.62
C LEU A 153 15.57 0.45 -7.88
N HIS A 154 16.38 0.19 -8.91
CA HIS A 154 15.89 -0.19 -10.24
C HIS A 154 15.08 -1.49 -10.23
N GLU A 155 15.50 -2.48 -9.42
CA GLU A 155 14.79 -3.75 -9.30
C GLU A 155 13.40 -3.58 -8.67
N LEU A 156 13.26 -2.72 -7.66
CA LEU A 156 11.97 -2.39 -7.07
C LEU A 156 11.11 -1.51 -8.00
N LYS A 157 11.72 -0.63 -8.79
CA LYS A 157 11.02 0.11 -9.86
C LYS A 157 10.44 -0.84 -10.92
N LYS A 158 11.22 -1.82 -11.38
CA LYS A 158 10.73 -2.85 -12.33
C LYS A 158 9.62 -3.69 -11.72
N PHE A 159 9.82 -4.18 -10.49
CA PHE A 159 8.83 -4.97 -9.78
C PHE A 159 7.52 -4.19 -9.61
N ARG A 160 7.58 -2.95 -9.11
CA ARG A 160 6.41 -2.06 -9.00
C ARG A 160 5.73 -1.82 -10.37
N LYS A 161 6.50 -1.60 -11.43
CA LYS A 161 5.95 -1.45 -12.80
C LYS A 161 5.26 -2.73 -13.26
N LEU A 162 5.82 -3.90 -12.97
CA LEU A 162 5.23 -5.20 -13.30
C LEU A 162 3.89 -5.39 -12.60
N PHE A 163 3.79 -5.06 -11.30
CA PHE A 163 2.52 -5.12 -10.57
C PHE A 163 1.50 -4.11 -11.09
N TYR A 164 1.93 -2.89 -11.43
CA TYR A 164 1.05 -1.87 -12.00
C TYR A 164 0.53 -2.30 -13.38
N VAL A 165 1.40 -2.74 -14.29
CA VAL A 165 1.03 -3.21 -15.63
C VAL A 165 0.20 -4.50 -15.58
N LYS A 166 0.46 -5.39 -14.63
CA LYS A 166 -0.36 -6.58 -14.43
C LYS A 166 -1.78 -6.22 -13.98
N LYS A 167 -1.92 -5.25 -13.06
CA LYS A 167 -3.22 -4.76 -12.61
C LYS A 167 -4.00 -4.07 -13.73
N ASP A 168 -3.34 -3.21 -14.51
CA ASP A 168 -3.92 -2.53 -15.68
C ASP A 168 -4.44 -3.54 -16.73
N LYS A 169 -3.66 -4.58 -17.01
CA LYS A 169 -4.06 -5.66 -17.93
C LYS A 169 -5.22 -6.51 -17.41
N GLU A 170 -5.30 -6.76 -16.11
CA GLU A 170 -6.43 -7.46 -15.48
C GLU A 170 -7.71 -6.62 -15.54
N GLU A 171 -7.62 -5.30 -15.30
CA GLU A 171 -8.76 -4.38 -15.44
C GLU A 171 -9.25 -4.25 -16.89
N ASP A 172 -8.34 -4.10 -17.86
CA ASP A 172 -8.67 -4.08 -19.30
C ASP A 172 -9.30 -5.39 -19.78
N GLN A 173 -8.77 -6.55 -19.34
CA GLN A 173 -9.35 -7.84 -19.70
C GLN A 173 -10.76 -8.00 -19.15
N MET A 174 -11.02 -7.57 -17.92
CA MET A 174 -12.38 -7.60 -17.36
C MET A 174 -13.34 -6.68 -18.12
N HIS A 175 -12.89 -5.48 -18.49
CA HIS A 175 -13.72 -4.52 -19.24
C HIS A 175 -14.02 -5.00 -20.68
N ILE A 176 -13.07 -5.69 -21.33
CA ILE A 176 -13.31 -6.32 -22.65
C ILE A 176 -14.33 -7.47 -22.53
N MET A 177 -14.21 -8.31 -21.49
CA MET A 177 -15.15 -9.40 -21.26
C MET A 177 -16.57 -8.91 -20.97
N GLU A 178 -16.72 -7.81 -20.22
CA GLU A 178 -18.03 -7.20 -19.92
C GLU A 178 -18.67 -6.58 -21.18
N HIS A 179 -17.89 -5.89 -22.01
CA HIS A 179 -18.36 -5.34 -23.29
C HIS A 179 -18.79 -6.45 -24.27
N ASP A 180 -18.05 -7.55 -24.34
CA ASP A 180 -18.41 -8.70 -25.17
C ASP A 180 -19.69 -9.38 -24.64
N GLN A 181 -19.84 -9.56 -23.32
CA GLN A 181 -21.07 -10.11 -22.75
C GLN A 181 -22.30 -9.22 -23.00
N LEU A 182 -22.17 -7.91 -22.85
CA LEU A 182 -23.25 -6.96 -23.13
C LEU A 182 -23.61 -6.93 -24.61
N SER A 183 -22.62 -6.93 -25.52
CA SER A 183 -22.89 -6.97 -26.96
C SER A 183 -23.54 -8.28 -27.39
N PHE A 184 -23.11 -9.44 -26.87
CA PHE A 184 -23.77 -10.73 -27.11
C PHE A 184 -25.21 -10.75 -26.59
N SER A 185 -25.48 -10.18 -25.40
CA SER A 185 -26.85 -10.08 -24.88
C SER A 185 -27.74 -9.19 -25.76
N SER A 186 -27.25 -8.03 -26.21
CA SER A 186 -28.02 -7.12 -27.08
C SER A 186 -28.34 -7.70 -28.45
N ILE A 187 -27.42 -8.50 -29.03
CA ILE A 187 -27.64 -9.18 -30.32
C ILE A 187 -28.68 -10.29 -30.14
N SER A 188 -28.60 -11.04 -29.05
CA SER A 188 -29.57 -12.10 -28.73
C SER A 188 -30.97 -11.51 -28.51
N ASP A 189 -31.09 -10.38 -27.82
CA ASP A 189 -32.36 -9.70 -27.58
C ASP A 189 -32.96 -9.09 -28.87
N GLN A 190 -32.13 -8.48 -29.72
CA GLN A 190 -32.58 -8.02 -31.04
C GLN A 190 -33.03 -9.17 -31.94
N ALA A 191 -32.28 -10.28 -31.97
CA ALA A 191 -32.65 -11.45 -32.76
C ALA A 191 -33.93 -12.14 -32.25
N ALA A 192 -34.18 -12.10 -30.94
CA ALA A 192 -35.43 -12.56 -30.35
C ALA A 192 -36.63 -11.66 -30.73
N SER A 193 -36.46 -10.33 -30.65
CA SER A 193 -37.49 -9.36 -31.06
C SER A 193 -37.86 -9.47 -32.54
N MET A 194 -36.88 -9.63 -33.43
CA MET A 194 -37.13 -9.78 -34.87
C MET A 194 -37.90 -11.05 -35.22
N LYS A 195 -37.80 -12.11 -34.40
CA LYS A 195 -38.57 -13.35 -34.58
C LYS A 195 -40.04 -13.19 -34.18
N ASP A 196 -40.35 -12.36 -33.20
CA ASP A 196 -41.73 -12.10 -32.79
C ASP A 196 -42.47 -11.20 -33.80
N ASP A 197 -41.80 -10.21 -34.38
CA ASP A 197 -42.37 -9.35 -35.43
C ASP A 197 -42.66 -10.13 -36.74
N GLN A 198 -41.82 -11.12 -37.08
CA GLN A 198 -42.03 -11.96 -38.26
C GLN A 198 -43.24 -12.90 -38.09
N LYS A 199 -43.56 -13.31 -36.86
CA LYS A 199 -44.68 -14.23 -36.55
C LYS A 199 -46.05 -13.53 -36.56
N ALA A 200 -46.08 -12.20 -36.44
CA ALA A 200 -47.32 -11.42 -36.50
C ALA A 200 -47.83 -11.17 -37.94
N ASN A 201 -47.03 -11.47 -38.98
CA ASN A 201 -47.31 -11.12 -40.37
C ASN A 201 -47.51 -12.30 -41.34
N GLU A 202 -47.70 -13.54 -40.86
CA GLU A 202 -48.02 -14.66 -41.77
C GLU A 202 -49.50 -14.68 -42.21
N PRO A 203 -49.82 -14.67 -43.52
CA PRO A 203 -51.18 -14.86 -44.02
C PRO A 203 -51.60 -16.34 -43.95
N PHE A 204 -52.82 -16.58 -43.48
CA PHE A 204 -53.47 -17.88 -43.43
C PHE A 204 -53.76 -18.39 -44.86
N VAL A 205 -53.12 -19.49 -45.28
CA VAL A 205 -53.44 -20.16 -46.56
C VAL A 205 -53.77 -21.64 -46.33
N THR A 206 -54.98 -21.98 -46.77
CA THR A 206 -55.70 -23.26 -46.63
C THR A 206 -55.10 -24.41 -47.45
N SER A 207 -55.10 -25.61 -46.86
CA SER A 207 -54.67 -26.91 -47.41
C SER A 207 -55.36 -27.33 -48.71
N GLN A 208 -54.66 -28.06 -49.58
CA GLN A 208 -55.20 -29.23 -50.32
C GLN A 208 -54.11 -30.29 -50.63
N SER A 209 -54.36 -31.53 -50.19
CA SER A 209 -53.88 -32.84 -50.72
C SER A 209 -54.96 -33.41 -51.67
N PRO A 210 -54.79 -34.48 -52.51
CA PRO A 210 -54.00 -35.71 -52.25
C PRO A 210 -53.42 -36.50 -53.48
N THR A 211 -52.64 -37.57 -53.20
CA THR A 211 -52.55 -38.95 -53.82
C THR A 211 -52.58 -39.12 -55.36
N SER A 212 -51.91 -40.06 -56.06
CA SER A 212 -51.33 -41.40 -55.83
C SER A 212 -50.46 -41.75 -57.08
N ASN A 213 -49.55 -42.73 -57.15
CA ASN A 213 -49.75 -44.18 -57.15
C ASN A 213 -48.36 -44.88 -57.19
N ASP A 214 -48.20 -45.92 -56.37
CA ASP A 214 -47.19 -46.97 -56.50
C ASP A 214 -47.73 -48.12 -57.38
N SER A 215 -46.89 -48.73 -58.21
CA SER A 215 -46.95 -50.16 -58.63
C SER A 215 -45.62 -50.49 -59.31
N SER A 216 -44.68 -51.21 -58.70
CA SER A 216 -44.61 -52.68 -58.50
C SER A 216 -43.74 -53.41 -59.53
N LEU A 217 -42.59 -53.89 -59.04
CA LEU A 217 -41.87 -55.16 -59.32
C LEU A 217 -41.38 -55.56 -60.73
N ASN A 218 -40.07 -55.84 -60.73
CA ASN A 218 -39.36 -57.03 -61.24
C ASN A 218 -38.56 -56.98 -62.57
N ASN A 219 -37.32 -57.47 -62.39
CA ASN A 219 -36.22 -57.84 -63.30
C ASN A 219 -35.41 -56.74 -63.98
#